data_AF-A0A368W7H7-F1
#
_entry.id   AF-A0A368W7H7-F1
#
_cell.length_a   1.000
_cell.length_b   1.000
_cell.length_c   1.000
_cell.angle_alpha   90.00
_cell.angle_beta   90.00
_cell.angle_gamma   90.00
#
_symmetry.space_group_name_H-M   'P 1'
#
loop_
_entity.id
_entity.type
_entity.pdbx_description
1 polymer ?
#
loop_
_entity_poly.entity_id
_entity_poly.type
_entity_poly.pdbx_seq_one_letter_code
_entity_poly.pdbx_strand_id
1 'polypeptide(L)' 'MKIRLLEVLICIVQGFFSGLILSGTGRHIEEGGIEILLGCIFWISVFSYIRNR' A
#
# COMPACT_ATOMS: atom_id res chain seq x y z
N MET A 1 -9.48 -14.47 14.29
CA MET A 1 -8.14 -13.87 14.11
C MET A 1 -8.33 -12.34 14.04
N LYS A 2 -8.07 -11.61 15.13
CA LYS A 2 -8.29 -10.15 15.18
C LYS A 2 -7.24 -9.49 14.28
N ILE A 3 -7.66 -8.88 13.17
CA ILE A 3 -6.83 -7.90 12.45
C ILE A 3 -6.51 -6.83 13.48
N ARG A 4 -5.24 -6.69 13.86
CA ARG A 4 -4.86 -5.62 14.77
C ARG A 4 -4.93 -4.33 13.97
N LEU A 5 -5.53 -3.30 14.54
CA LEU A 5 -5.65 -1.97 13.93
C LEU A 5 -4.28 -1.45 13.45
N LEU A 6 -3.21 -1.86 14.14
CA LEU A 6 -1.82 -1.63 13.78
C LEU A 6 -1.43 -2.22 12.41
N GLU A 7 -1.86 -3.43 12.06
CA GLU A 7 -1.54 -4.07 10.76
C GLU A 7 -2.17 -3.30 9.60
N VAL A 8 -3.40 -2.83 9.77
CA VAL A 8 -4.10 -2.01 8.77
C VAL A 8 -3.36 -0.69 8.57
N LEU A 9 -2.92 -0.06 9.67
CA LEU A 9 -2.19 1.19 9.64
C LEU A 9 -0.83 1.03 8.94
N ILE A 10 -0.11 -0.06 9.22
CA ILE A 10 1.15 -0.41 8.55
C ILE A 10 0.92 -0.64 7.04
N CYS A 11 -0.15 -1.35 6.67
CA CYS A 11 -0.54 -1.59 5.28
C CYS A 11 -0.77 -0.30 4.51
N ILE A 12 -1.53 0.63 5.08
CA ILE A 12 -1.87 1.91 4.45
C ILE A 12 -0.61 2.77 4.27
N VAL A 13 0.23 2.85 5.30
CA VAL A 13 1.48 3.61 5.24
C VAL A 13 2.44 3.01 4.21
N GLN A 14 2.63 1.68 4.20
CA GLN A 14 3.48 1.03 3.20
C GLN A 14 2.94 1.18 1.78
N GLY A 15 1.63 0.99 1.57
CA GLY A 15 0.98 1.20 0.28
C GLY A 15 1.20 2.61 -0.27
N PHE A 16 1.02 3.61 0.60
CA PHE A 16 1.22 5.01 0.25
C PHE A 16 2.67 5.32 -0.14
N PHE A 17 3.64 4.95 0.70
CA PHE A 17 5.06 5.20 0.40
C PHE A 17 5.58 4.40 -0.79
N SER A 18 5.16 3.13 -0.95
CA SER A 18 5.50 2.33 -2.12
C SER A 18 4.97 2.95 -3.40
N GLY A 19 3.72 3.42 -3.41
CA GLY A 19 3.17 4.13 -4.56
C GLY A 19 3.85 5.45 -4.87
N LEU A 20 4.22 6.21 -3.84
CA LEU A 20 4.97 7.47 -3.97
C LEU A 20 6.37 7.27 -4.57
N ILE A 21 7.06 6.19 -4.16
CA ILE A 21 8.35 5.81 -4.73
C ILE A 21 8.18 5.34 -6.18
N LEU A 22 7.15 4.55 -6.48
CA LEU A 22 6.87 4.04 -7.82
C LEU A 22 6.53 5.16 -8.82
N SER A 23 5.85 6.20 -8.35
CA SER A 23 5.49 7.38 -9.14
C SER A 23 6.69 8.30 -9.48
N GLY A 24 7.92 7.88 -9.14
CA GLY A 24 9.12 8.40 -9.80
C GLY A 24 9.47 9.85 -9.46
N THR A 25 9.45 10.23 -8.18
CA THR A 25 9.89 11.55 -7.66
C THR A 25 8.79 12.63 -7.58
N GLY A 26 7.55 12.25 -7.22
CA GLY A 26 6.51 13.17 -6.72
C GLY A 26 6.10 14.33 -7.64
N ARG A 27 6.52 14.32 -8.91
CA ARG A 27 6.33 15.44 -9.84
C ARG A 27 4.91 15.54 -10.38
N HIS A 28 4.14 14.45 -10.35
CA HIS A 28 2.72 14.43 -10.69
C HIS A 28 1.95 13.49 -9.78
N ILE A 29 1.65 13.94 -8.56
CA ILE A 29 0.79 13.18 -7.63
C ILE A 29 -0.63 12.99 -8.23
N GLU A 30 -1.07 13.89 -9.11
CA GLU A 30 -2.35 13.80 -9.82
C GLU A 30 -2.39 12.70 -10.89
N GLU A 31 -1.28 12.45 -11.59
CA GLU A 31 -1.14 11.28 -12.50
C GLU A 31 -0.81 10.00 -11.70
N GLY A 32 -0.10 10.19 -10.58
CA GLY A 32 0.43 9.17 -9.67
C GLY A 32 -0.58 8.46 -8.75
N GLY A 33 -1.84 8.90 -8.76
CA GLY A 33 -2.87 8.37 -7.88
C GLY A 33 -3.14 6.88 -8.11
N ILE A 34 -2.95 6.40 -9.33
CA ILE A 34 -3.10 5.00 -9.70
C ILE A 34 -1.98 4.15 -9.11
N GLU A 35 -0.74 4.62 -9.11
CA GLU A 35 0.41 3.94 -8.49
C GLU A 35 0.26 3.82 -6.98
N ILE A 36 -0.31 4.85 -6.32
CA ILE A 36 -0.65 4.81 -4.90
C ILE A 36 -1.74 3.77 -4.63
N LEU A 37 -2.79 3.75 -5.47
CA LEU A 37 -3.86 2.76 -5.36
C LEU A 37 -3.32 1.34 -5.55
N LEU A 38 -2.47 1.13 -6.55
CA LEU A 38 -1.81 -0.15 -6.83
C LEU A 38 -0.88 -0.58 -5.69
N GLY A 39 -0.12 0.36 -5.11
CA GLY A 39 0.70 0.10 -3.93
C GLY A 39 -0.13 -0.39 -2.75
N CYS A 40 -1.27 0.24 -2.48
CA CYS A 40 -2.20 -0.18 -1.43
C CYS A 40 -2.78 -1.58 -1.70
N ILE A 41 -3.26 -1.85 -2.93
CA ILE A 41 -3.82 -3.17 -3.31
C ILE A 41 -2.76 -4.28 -3.21
N PHE A 42 -1.53 -3.98 -3.62
CA PHE A 42 -0.41 -4.91 -3.51
C PHE A 42 -0.15 -5.31 -2.05
N TRP A 43 -0.02 -4.33 -1.14
CA TRP A 43 0.23 -4.62 0.27
C TRP A 43 -0.93 -5.35 0.94
N ILE A 44 -2.18 -4.99 0.63
CA ILE A 44 -3.35 -5.75 1.09
C ILE A 44 -3.29 -7.21 0.64
N SER A 45 -2.90 -7.46 -0.62
CA SER A 45 -2.78 -8.82 -1.17
C SER A 45 -1.64 -9.62 -0.50
N VAL A 46 -0.49 -8.98 -0.29
CA VAL A 46 0.66 -9.58 0.42
C VAL A 46 0.30 -9.93 1.86
N PHE A 47 -0.34 -9.01 2.59
CA PHE A 47 -0.77 -9.29 3.96
C PHE A 47 -1.85 -10.38 4.02
N SER A 48 -2.80 -10.37 3.08
CA SER A 48 -3.81 -11.42 2.99
C SER A 48 -3.20 -12.78 2.69
N TYR A 49 -2.17 -12.85 1.83
CA TYR A 49 -1.44 -14.07 1.53
C TYR A 49 -0.61 -14.57 2.72
N ILE A 50 0.15 -13.69 3.37
CA ILE A 50 0.96 -14.02 4.56
C ILE A 50 0.07 -14.50 5.71
N ARG A 51 -1.09 -13.88 5.89
CA ARG A 51 -2.05 -14.24 6.95
C ARG A 51 -2.81 -15.53 6.69
N ASN A 52 -3.02 -15.88 5.42
CA ASN A 52 -3.73 -17.10 5.03
C ASN A 52 -2.80 -18.33 4.99
N ARG A 53 -1.49 -18.14 5.05
CA ARG A 53 -0.51 -19.19 5.37
C ARG A 53 -0.32 -19.32 6.88
#